data_AF-A0AAV9G7S6-F1
#
_entry.id   AF-A0AAV9G7S6-F1
#
_cell.length_a   1.000
_cell.length_b   1.000
_cell.length_c   1.000
_cell.angle_alpha   90.00
_cell.angle_beta   90.00
_cell.angle_gamma   90.00
#
_symmetry.space_group_name_H-M   'P 1'
#
loop_
_entity.id
_entity.type
_entity.pdbx_description
1 polymer ?
#
loop_
_entity_poly.entity_id
_entity_poly.type
_entity_poly.pdbx_seq_one_letter_code
_entity_poly.pdbx_strand_id
1 'polypeptide(L)'
;MANSKFEYVKQFEQPDQLLPNTWVVVRIDGRGFTKFAGKHKFEKPNDKRALDLMNAAARAVMSELPDITIAYGVSDEYSFVFHKTCTLFGRRASKLVSTIVSTFTAYYVHLWSKHFPDSPLSPPLPSFDGRAVCYPSVQNLRDYMSWRQVDCHINNLYNTTFWALIQIGGMGATEAEKLLKGTYSADKNEILFSKFKINYNNEPEIFKKGSVVFRDYEPVEPGTHNVTQEVENLAEPVTQSKSQSEKDKKKRAKAPIVVEHLDIIEDEFWDRRPWLLSNKPGKIPKEP
;
A
#
# COMPACT_ATOMS: atom_id res chain seq x y z
N MET A 1 -1.75 -28.81 -34.13
CA MET A 1 -2.39 -27.51 -33.83
C MET A 1 -2.54 -26.79 -35.16
N ALA A 2 -3.75 -26.39 -35.53
CA ALA A 2 -3.98 -25.70 -36.80
C ALA A 2 -3.43 -24.27 -36.68
N ASN A 3 -2.27 -24.01 -37.28
CA ASN A 3 -1.77 -22.64 -37.41
C ASN A 3 -2.72 -21.87 -38.33
N SER A 4 -3.53 -21.00 -37.72
CA SER A 4 -4.48 -20.15 -38.41
C SER A 4 -3.72 -19.13 -39.27
N LYS A 5 -4.25 -18.78 -40.45
CA LYS A 5 -3.72 -17.67 -41.27
C LYS A 5 -3.69 -16.32 -40.54
N PHE A 6 -4.39 -16.21 -39.41
CA PHE A 6 -4.45 -15.01 -38.57
C PHE A 6 -3.41 -15.00 -37.43
N GLU A 7 -2.65 -16.07 -37.20
CA GLU A 7 -1.72 -16.18 -36.05
C GLU A 7 -0.60 -15.12 -36.08
N TYR A 8 -0.28 -14.57 -37.25
CA TYR A 8 0.75 -13.52 -37.40
C TYR A 8 0.47 -12.28 -36.53
N VAL A 9 -0.79 -11.96 -36.21
CA VAL A 9 -1.13 -10.78 -35.39
C VAL A 9 -0.58 -10.86 -33.97
N LYS A 10 -0.29 -12.08 -33.47
CA LYS A 10 0.33 -12.28 -32.16
C LYS A 10 1.74 -11.67 -32.07
N GLN A 11 2.42 -11.52 -33.21
CA GLN A 11 3.77 -10.92 -33.27
C GLN A 11 3.76 -9.41 -33.00
N PHE A 12 2.60 -8.76 -32.98
CA PHE A 12 2.45 -7.34 -32.66
C PHE A 12 2.44 -7.07 -31.15
N GLU A 13 2.19 -8.09 -30.33
CA GLU A 13 2.30 -7.98 -28.87
C GLU A 13 3.74 -7.63 -28.48
N GLN A 14 3.93 -6.53 -27.75
CA GLN A 14 5.24 -6.09 -27.31
C GLN A 14 5.62 -6.79 -25.98
N PRO A 15 6.89 -7.22 -25.82
CA PRO A 15 7.37 -7.73 -24.55
C PRO A 15 7.38 -6.62 -23.49
N ASP A 16 6.88 -6.93 -22.30
CA ASP A 16 6.73 -5.99 -21.18
C ASP A 16 7.32 -6.55 -19.87
N GLN A 17 8.37 -7.34 -20.00
CA GLN A 17 9.05 -7.98 -18.88
C GLN A 17 9.83 -6.94 -18.06
N LEU A 18 9.56 -6.92 -16.76
CA LEU A 18 10.25 -6.05 -15.81
C LEU A 18 11.65 -6.59 -15.48
N LEU A 19 12.60 -5.67 -15.32
CA LEU A 19 14.01 -5.97 -15.06
C LEU A 19 14.18 -7.03 -13.96
N PRO A 20 14.91 -8.14 -14.20
CA PRO A 20 15.21 -9.13 -13.15
C PRO A 20 15.99 -8.53 -11.98
N ASN A 21 15.98 -9.20 -10.82
CA ASN A 21 16.70 -8.77 -9.61
C ASN A 21 16.36 -7.34 -9.15
N THR A 22 15.12 -6.90 -9.40
CA THR A 22 14.60 -5.62 -8.89
C THR A 22 13.28 -5.84 -8.17
N TRP A 23 13.09 -5.10 -7.09
CA TRP A 23 11.82 -4.99 -6.40
C TRP A 23 10.80 -4.42 -7.37
N VAL A 24 9.62 -5.02 -7.44
CA VAL A 24 8.53 -4.48 -8.25
C VAL A 24 7.49 -3.91 -7.31
N VAL A 25 7.22 -2.62 -7.42
CA VAL A 25 6.12 -1.97 -6.71
C VAL A 25 5.00 -1.72 -7.71
N VAL A 26 3.84 -2.32 -7.45
CA VAL A 26 2.60 -2.00 -8.17
C VAL A 26 1.81 -1.02 -7.30
N ARG A 27 1.73 0.25 -7.72
CA ARG A 27 0.87 1.24 -7.07
C ARG A 27 -0.44 1.39 -7.83
N ILE A 28 -1.55 1.38 -7.10
CA ILE A 28 -2.89 1.68 -7.59
C ILE A 28 -3.43 2.96 -6.97
N ASP A 29 -4.28 3.68 -7.72
CA ASP A 29 -4.87 4.94 -7.30
C ASP A 29 -6.35 5.03 -7.75
N GLY A 30 -7.20 5.55 -6.87
CA GLY A 30 -8.63 5.70 -7.09
C GLY A 30 -8.96 6.72 -8.18
N ARG A 31 -9.54 6.27 -9.29
CA ARG A 31 -9.86 7.17 -10.41
C ARG A 31 -11.03 8.10 -10.07
N GLY A 32 -10.72 9.39 -9.93
CA GLY A 32 -11.73 10.43 -9.66
C GLY A 32 -12.33 10.34 -8.26
N PHE A 33 -11.56 9.83 -7.29
CA PHE A 33 -12.06 9.51 -5.96
C PHE A 33 -12.57 10.71 -5.18
N THR A 34 -12.14 11.93 -5.48
CA THR A 34 -12.75 13.16 -4.91
C THR A 34 -14.25 13.24 -5.19
N LYS A 35 -14.68 12.96 -6.44
CA LYS A 35 -16.10 12.96 -6.83
C LYS A 35 -16.84 11.77 -6.21
N PHE A 36 -16.18 10.61 -6.18
CA PHE A 36 -16.73 9.39 -5.59
C PHE A 36 -16.99 9.55 -4.09
N ALA A 37 -16.01 10.06 -3.34
CA ALA A 37 -16.10 10.37 -1.92
C ALA A 37 -17.22 11.40 -1.63
N GLY A 38 -17.36 12.43 -2.47
CA GLY A 38 -18.45 13.39 -2.35
C GLY A 38 -19.83 12.75 -2.56
N LYS A 39 -19.98 11.93 -3.59
CA LYS A 39 -21.22 11.20 -3.89
C LYS A 39 -21.65 10.28 -2.75
N HIS A 40 -20.70 9.56 -2.17
CA HIS A 40 -20.94 8.60 -1.08
C HIS A 40 -20.82 9.24 0.32
N LYS A 41 -20.71 10.57 0.41
CA LYS A 41 -20.69 11.36 1.64
C LYS A 41 -19.63 10.86 2.64
N PHE A 42 -18.41 10.69 2.15
CA PHE A 42 -17.30 10.33 3.02
C PHE A 42 -17.06 11.42 4.05
N GLU A 43 -16.80 11.00 5.28
CA GLU A 43 -16.38 11.88 6.37
C GLU A 43 -15.08 12.60 6.00
N LYS A 44 -14.93 13.82 6.53
CA LYS A 44 -13.79 14.69 6.29
C LYS A 44 -13.20 15.10 7.64
N PRO A 45 -11.86 15.12 7.80
CA PRO A 45 -10.85 14.93 6.76
C PRO A 45 -10.68 13.48 6.27
N ASN A 46 -11.02 12.49 7.10
CA ASN A 46 -10.85 11.07 6.82
C ASN A 46 -12.13 10.29 7.11
N ASP A 47 -12.43 9.28 6.29
CA ASP A 47 -13.52 8.34 6.53
C ASP A 47 -12.95 6.97 6.89
N LYS A 48 -13.13 6.57 8.15
CA LYS A 48 -12.58 5.30 8.66
C LYS A 48 -13.14 4.10 7.91
N ARG A 49 -14.41 4.14 7.48
CA ARG A 49 -15.06 3.05 6.74
C ARG A 49 -14.41 2.87 5.37
N ALA A 50 -14.09 3.98 4.70
CA ALA A 50 -13.41 3.97 3.41
C ALA A 50 -12.00 3.36 3.51
N LEU A 51 -11.22 3.77 4.51
CA LEU A 51 -9.88 3.25 4.73
C LEU A 51 -9.90 1.77 5.14
N ASP A 52 -10.85 1.37 5.99
CA ASP A 52 -11.03 -0.03 6.37
C ASP A 52 -11.41 -0.91 5.17
N LEU A 53 -12.22 -0.38 4.25
CA LEU A 53 -12.56 -1.07 3.00
C LEU A 53 -11.33 -1.22 2.08
N MET A 54 -10.53 -0.16 1.92
CA MET A 54 -9.27 -0.22 1.17
C MET A 54 -8.32 -1.28 1.76
N ASN A 55 -8.20 -1.30 3.09
CA ASN A 55 -7.38 -2.28 3.81
C ASN A 55 -7.90 -3.71 3.66
N ALA A 56 -9.21 -3.91 3.72
CA ALA A 56 -9.81 -5.23 3.53
C ALA A 56 -9.57 -5.75 2.10
N ALA A 57 -9.68 -4.89 1.09
CA ALA A 57 -9.36 -5.23 -0.29
C ALA A 57 -7.86 -5.53 -0.49
N ALA A 58 -6.96 -4.73 0.09
CA ALA A 58 -5.52 -4.98 0.04
C ALA A 58 -5.13 -6.32 0.70
N ARG A 59 -5.71 -6.61 1.86
CA ARG A 59 -5.50 -7.89 2.56
C ARG A 59 -5.95 -9.08 1.70
N ALA A 60 -7.07 -8.95 1.01
CA ALA A 60 -7.56 -9.98 0.10
C ALA A 60 -6.62 -10.19 -1.11
N VAL A 61 -6.12 -9.10 -1.71
CA VAL A 61 -5.09 -9.15 -2.77
C VAL A 61 -3.84 -9.89 -2.30
N MET A 62 -3.34 -9.56 -1.10
CA MET A 62 -2.17 -10.25 -0.53
C MET A 62 -2.43 -11.73 -0.24
N SER A 63 -3.67 -12.09 0.12
CA SER A 63 -4.07 -13.49 0.32
C SER A 63 -4.02 -14.29 -0.98
N GLU A 64 -4.50 -13.73 -2.10
CA GLU A 64 -4.49 -14.40 -3.41
C GLU A 64 -3.12 -14.40 -4.08
N LEU A 65 -2.25 -13.46 -3.72
CA LEU A 65 -0.91 -13.30 -4.30
C LEU A 65 0.18 -13.41 -3.21
N PRO A 66 0.58 -14.64 -2.82
CA PRO A 66 1.60 -14.86 -1.79
C PRO A 66 3.01 -14.38 -2.11
N ASP A 67 3.23 -13.89 -3.33
CA ASP A 67 4.49 -13.29 -3.78
C ASP A 67 4.65 -11.82 -3.36
N ILE A 68 3.57 -11.20 -2.84
CA ILE A 68 3.61 -9.85 -2.24
C ILE A 68 4.20 -9.96 -0.83
N THR A 69 5.24 -9.18 -0.55
CA THR A 69 5.94 -9.18 0.73
C THR A 69 5.34 -8.19 1.72
N ILE A 70 5.02 -6.99 1.25
CA ILE A 70 4.44 -5.88 2.00
C ILE A 70 3.54 -5.07 1.08
N ALA A 71 2.49 -4.50 1.64
CA ALA A 71 1.69 -3.47 1.00
C ALA A 71 1.50 -2.27 1.93
N TYR A 72 1.33 -1.08 1.35
CA TYR A 72 1.11 0.15 2.09
C TYR A 72 0.01 0.98 1.44
N GLY A 73 -0.94 1.46 2.23
CA GLY A 73 -2.08 2.25 1.76
C GLY A 73 -2.27 3.55 2.51
N VAL A 74 -2.65 4.59 1.76
CA VAL A 74 -3.01 5.91 2.27
C VAL A 74 -4.07 6.51 1.35
N SER A 75 -5.08 7.19 1.92
CA SER A 75 -6.18 7.79 1.16
C SER A 75 -6.84 6.75 0.23
N ASP A 76 -6.77 6.99 -1.08
CA ASP A 76 -7.30 6.21 -2.18
C ASP A 76 -6.21 5.50 -3.00
N GLU A 77 -4.96 5.47 -2.49
CA GLU A 77 -3.85 4.73 -3.08
C GLU A 77 -3.41 3.51 -2.24
N TYR A 78 -2.87 2.51 -2.94
CA TYR A 78 -2.21 1.35 -2.33
C TYR A 78 -1.00 0.93 -3.15
N SER A 79 0.09 0.56 -2.48
CA SER A 79 1.32 0.04 -3.09
C SER A 79 1.56 -1.40 -2.65
N PHE A 80 1.77 -2.30 -3.62
CA PHE A 80 2.06 -3.71 -3.39
C PHE A 80 3.47 -4.04 -3.84
N VAL A 81 4.29 -4.57 -2.93
CA VAL A 81 5.71 -4.86 -3.18
C VAL A 81 5.89 -6.35 -3.46
N PHE A 82 6.42 -6.67 -4.63
CA PHE A 82 6.92 -8.00 -4.97
C PHE A 82 8.42 -8.07 -4.75
N HIS A 83 8.86 -9.18 -4.15
CA HIS A 83 10.28 -9.41 -3.92
C HIS A 83 11.11 -9.38 -5.21
N LYS A 84 12.38 -8.99 -5.12
CA LYS A 84 13.29 -8.88 -6.28
C LYS A 84 13.47 -10.17 -7.09
N THR A 85 13.20 -11.31 -6.47
CA THR A 85 13.28 -12.65 -7.07
C THR A 85 11.93 -13.18 -7.59
N CYS A 86 10.86 -12.39 -7.52
CA CYS A 86 9.53 -12.79 -7.98
C CYS A 86 9.55 -13.11 -9.49
N THR A 87 8.98 -14.25 -9.88
CA THR A 87 8.85 -14.69 -11.29
C THR A 87 7.41 -14.78 -11.75
N LEU A 88 6.46 -14.32 -10.93
CA LEU A 88 5.02 -14.37 -11.19
C LEU A 88 4.70 -13.78 -12.58
N PHE A 89 3.92 -14.52 -13.36
CA PHE A 89 3.54 -14.19 -14.74
C PHE A 89 4.70 -13.89 -15.71
N GLY A 90 5.91 -14.38 -15.40
CA GLY A 90 7.11 -14.06 -16.16
C GLY A 90 7.54 -12.60 -16.00
N ARG A 91 7.20 -11.96 -14.87
CA ARG A 91 7.47 -10.53 -14.58
C ARG A 91 6.89 -9.54 -15.58
N ARG A 92 5.84 -9.93 -16.32
CA ARG A 92 5.15 -9.04 -17.27
C ARG A 92 4.40 -7.95 -16.51
N ALA A 93 4.75 -6.70 -16.78
CA ALA A 93 4.17 -5.53 -16.13
C ALA A 93 2.64 -5.50 -16.28
N SER A 94 2.14 -5.72 -17.50
CA SER A 94 0.70 -5.75 -17.80
C SER A 94 -0.04 -6.77 -16.96
N LYS A 95 0.53 -7.96 -16.76
CA LYS A 95 -0.09 -9.03 -15.96
C LYS A 95 -0.10 -8.70 -14.48
N LEU A 96 1.01 -8.18 -13.94
CA LEU A 96 1.07 -7.79 -12.53
C LEU A 96 0.08 -6.65 -12.24
N VAL A 97 0.11 -5.57 -13.04
CA VAL A 97 -0.77 -4.41 -12.87
C VAL A 97 -2.24 -4.79 -13.04
N SER A 98 -2.60 -5.46 -14.14
CA SER A 98 -4.01 -5.84 -14.38
C SER A 98 -4.54 -6.79 -13.32
N THR A 99 -3.73 -7.73 -12.82
CA THR A 99 -4.16 -8.65 -11.76
C THR A 99 -4.39 -7.89 -10.45
N ILE A 100 -3.45 -7.05 -10.02
CA ILE A 100 -3.61 -6.24 -8.79
C ILE A 100 -4.83 -5.33 -8.89
N VAL A 101 -4.96 -4.56 -9.98
CA VAL A 101 -6.07 -3.59 -10.16
C VAL A 101 -7.42 -4.30 -10.20
N SER A 102 -7.55 -5.40 -10.96
CA SER A 102 -8.81 -6.12 -11.09
C SER A 102 -9.21 -6.84 -9.80
N THR A 103 -8.28 -7.54 -9.14
CA THR A 103 -8.53 -8.18 -7.84
C THR A 103 -8.89 -7.14 -6.78
N PHE A 104 -8.14 -6.04 -6.68
CA PHE A 104 -8.44 -4.99 -5.70
C PHE A 104 -9.82 -4.37 -5.93
N THR A 105 -10.13 -4.00 -7.18
CA THR A 105 -11.43 -3.41 -7.54
C THR A 105 -12.58 -4.37 -7.23
N ALA A 106 -12.41 -5.67 -7.55
CA ALA A 106 -13.42 -6.69 -7.28
C ALA A 106 -13.69 -6.83 -5.78
N TYR A 107 -12.64 -6.88 -4.94
CA TYR A 107 -12.81 -6.92 -3.49
C TYR A 107 -13.37 -5.62 -2.92
N TYR A 108 -12.97 -4.46 -3.43
CA TYR A 108 -13.52 -3.18 -3.01
C TYR A 108 -15.04 -3.12 -3.23
N VAL A 109 -15.51 -3.57 -4.39
CA VAL A 109 -16.96 -3.64 -4.70
C VAL A 109 -17.65 -4.72 -3.87
N HIS A 110 -17.06 -5.92 -3.77
CA HIS A 110 -17.63 -7.04 -3.02
C HIS A 110 -17.81 -6.73 -1.53
N LEU A 111 -16.82 -6.07 -0.93
CA LEU A 111 -16.81 -5.74 0.50
C LEU A 111 -17.52 -4.42 0.81
N TRP A 112 -17.91 -3.63 -0.19
CA TRP A 112 -18.51 -2.32 0.01
C TRP A 112 -19.67 -2.33 1.00
N SER A 113 -20.66 -3.21 0.81
CA SER A 113 -21.87 -3.25 1.65
C SER A 113 -21.59 -3.58 3.11
N LYS A 114 -20.47 -4.25 3.40
CA LYS A 114 -20.02 -4.51 4.77
C LYS A 114 -19.52 -3.24 5.46
N HIS A 115 -18.92 -2.31 4.72
CA HIS A 115 -18.34 -1.07 5.27
C HIS A 115 -19.29 0.13 5.12
N PHE A 116 -20.18 0.10 4.13
CA PHE A 116 -21.16 1.14 3.81
C PHE A 116 -22.57 0.55 3.69
N PRO A 117 -23.15 0.01 4.77
CA PRO A 117 -24.48 -0.62 4.73
C PRO A 117 -25.58 0.36 4.29
N ASP A 118 -25.46 1.63 4.68
CA ASP A 118 -26.47 2.67 4.43
C ASP A 118 -26.22 3.49 3.14
N SER A 119 -25.16 3.19 2.39
CA SER A 119 -24.79 3.91 1.17
C SER A 119 -24.48 2.94 0.04
N PRO A 120 -25.49 2.31 -0.60
CA PRO A 120 -25.26 1.35 -1.67
C PRO A 120 -24.45 1.94 -2.84
N LEU A 121 -23.60 1.12 -3.45
CA LEU A 121 -22.89 1.52 -4.66
C LEU A 121 -23.87 1.85 -5.78
N SER A 122 -23.58 2.90 -6.52
CA SER A 122 -24.33 3.27 -7.72
C SER A 122 -23.37 3.84 -8.77
N PRO A 123 -23.66 3.70 -10.08
CA PRO A 123 -22.80 4.21 -11.15
C PRO A 123 -22.52 5.72 -11.04
N PRO A 124 -21.30 6.19 -11.39
CA PRO A 124 -20.15 5.40 -11.81
C PRO A 124 -19.57 4.59 -10.65
N LEU A 125 -19.20 3.34 -10.93
CA LEU A 125 -18.59 2.43 -9.95
C LEU A 125 -17.13 2.83 -9.69
N PRO A 126 -16.57 2.48 -8.52
CA PRO A 126 -15.16 2.73 -8.24
C PRO A 126 -14.29 1.98 -9.25
N SER A 127 -13.20 2.62 -9.66
CA SER A 127 -12.18 2.01 -10.49
C SER A 127 -10.82 2.56 -10.09
N PHE A 128 -9.78 1.77 -10.35
CA PHE A 128 -8.42 2.12 -9.99
C PHE A 128 -7.55 2.13 -11.24
N ASP A 129 -6.59 3.04 -11.30
CA ASP A 129 -5.46 2.90 -12.21
C ASP A 129 -4.35 2.09 -11.54
N GLY A 130 -3.31 1.75 -12.29
CA GLY A 130 -2.15 1.08 -11.71
C GLY A 130 -0.90 1.24 -12.54
N ARG A 131 0.25 1.22 -11.87
CA ARG A 131 1.58 1.26 -12.51
C ARG A 131 2.56 0.36 -11.77
N ALA A 132 3.48 -0.25 -12.51
CA ALA A 132 4.60 -1.01 -11.96
C ALA A 132 5.88 -0.18 -12.05
N VAL A 133 6.66 -0.14 -10.97
CA VAL A 133 7.97 0.53 -10.90
C VAL A 133 9.00 -0.43 -10.34
N CYS A 134 10.19 -0.47 -10.95
CA CYS A 134 11.29 -1.30 -10.49
C CYS A 134 12.24 -0.49 -9.60
N TYR A 135 12.58 -1.03 -8.43
CA TYR A 135 13.62 -0.47 -7.54
C TYR A 135 14.79 -1.46 -7.43
N PRO A 136 16.03 -1.03 -7.74
CA PRO A 136 17.16 -1.95 -7.84
C PRO A 136 17.77 -2.34 -6.48
N SER A 137 17.71 -1.48 -5.48
CA SER A 137 18.28 -1.72 -4.15
C SER A 137 17.21 -1.74 -3.06
N VAL A 138 17.59 -2.24 -1.86
CA VAL A 138 16.74 -2.15 -0.68
C VAL A 138 16.55 -0.68 -0.28
N GLN A 139 17.61 0.12 -0.34
CA GLN A 139 17.51 1.56 -0.05
C GLN A 139 16.46 2.25 -0.92
N ASN A 140 16.46 2.03 -2.25
CA ASN A 140 15.48 2.69 -3.12
C ASN A 140 14.04 2.24 -2.85
N LEU A 141 13.83 0.97 -2.49
CA LEU A 141 12.52 0.49 -2.05
C LEU A 141 12.10 1.18 -0.75
N ARG A 142 12.99 1.24 0.25
CA ARG A 142 12.70 1.87 1.54
C ARG A 142 12.41 3.36 1.38
N ASP A 143 13.20 4.09 0.59
CA ASP A 143 12.98 5.50 0.28
C ASP A 143 11.61 5.73 -0.36
N TYR A 144 11.19 4.83 -1.27
CA TYR A 144 9.85 4.90 -1.84
C TYR A 144 8.77 4.72 -0.77
N MET A 145 8.90 3.72 0.11
CA MET A 145 7.92 3.46 1.18
C MET A 145 7.86 4.65 2.15
N SER A 146 9.01 5.17 2.56
CA SER A 146 9.14 6.37 3.39
C SER A 146 8.51 7.59 2.72
N TRP A 147 8.76 7.79 1.42
CA TRP A 147 8.15 8.88 0.66
C TRP A 147 6.62 8.82 0.68
N ARG A 148 6.02 7.63 0.60
CA ARG A 148 4.55 7.47 0.71
C ARG A 148 4.05 7.75 2.12
N GLN A 149 4.78 7.39 3.16
CA GLN A 149 4.38 7.69 4.53
C GLN A 149 4.57 9.16 4.91
N VAL A 150 5.63 9.81 4.45
CA VAL A 150 5.81 11.27 4.62
C VAL A 150 4.69 12.03 3.91
N ASP A 151 4.32 11.62 2.69
CA ASP A 151 3.21 12.22 1.94
C ASP A 151 1.88 12.06 2.69
N CYS A 152 1.63 10.88 3.29
CA CYS A 152 0.49 10.66 4.18
C CYS A 152 0.44 11.67 5.33
N HIS A 153 1.56 11.85 6.03
CA HIS A 153 1.64 12.74 7.18
C HIS A 153 1.35 14.21 6.77
N ILE A 154 1.98 14.66 5.68
CA ILE A 154 1.82 16.02 5.16
C ILE A 154 0.36 16.27 4.76
N ASN A 155 -0.22 15.36 3.97
CA ASN A 155 -1.58 15.50 3.47
C ASN A 155 -2.61 15.41 4.62
N ASN A 156 -2.42 14.51 5.57
CA ASN A 156 -3.34 14.37 6.70
C ASN A 156 -3.33 15.61 7.61
N LEU A 157 -2.15 16.14 7.95
CA LEU A 157 -2.05 17.36 8.77
C LEU A 157 -2.68 18.56 8.06
N TYR A 158 -2.44 18.71 6.75
CA TYR A 158 -3.08 19.75 5.94
C TYR A 158 -4.60 19.59 5.94
N ASN A 159 -5.11 18.40 5.60
CA ASN A 159 -6.55 18.14 5.48
C ASN A 159 -7.26 18.29 6.82
N THR A 160 -6.67 17.83 7.92
CA THR A 160 -7.23 17.97 9.28
C THR A 160 -7.37 19.44 9.63
N THR A 161 -6.34 20.24 9.38
CA THR A 161 -6.39 21.69 9.63
C THR A 161 -7.40 22.38 8.74
N PHE A 162 -7.42 22.04 7.45
CA PHE A 162 -8.32 22.62 6.46
C PHE A 162 -9.80 22.36 6.79
N TRP A 163 -10.14 21.11 7.11
CA TRP A 163 -11.52 20.76 7.45
C TRP A 163 -11.94 21.25 8.83
N ALA A 164 -11.04 21.36 9.81
CA ALA A 164 -11.33 22.01 11.09
C ALA A 164 -11.68 23.50 10.89
N LEU A 165 -10.94 24.22 10.02
CA LEU A 165 -11.24 25.61 9.67
C LEU A 165 -12.64 25.77 9.05
N ILE A 166 -13.05 24.83 8.20
CA ILE A 166 -14.36 24.88 7.52
C ILE A 166 -15.49 24.46 8.48
N GLN A 167 -15.39 23.27 9.07
CA GLN A 167 -16.51 22.65 9.79
C GLN A 167 -16.70 23.22 11.19
N ILE A 168 -15.60 23.54 11.89
CA ILE A 168 -15.63 24.08 13.25
C ILE A 168 -15.48 25.60 13.21
N GLY A 169 -14.58 26.11 12.37
CA GLY A 169 -14.32 27.55 12.23
C GLY A 169 -15.32 28.30 11.33
N GLY A 170 -16.19 27.60 10.61
CA GLY A 170 -17.17 28.22 9.71
C GLY A 170 -16.57 28.93 8.50
N MET A 171 -15.30 28.68 8.18
CA MET A 171 -14.56 29.35 7.11
C MET A 171 -14.96 28.84 5.72
N GLY A 172 -14.94 29.71 4.71
CA GLY A 172 -15.09 29.27 3.32
C GLY A 172 -13.87 28.49 2.82
N ALA A 173 -14.06 27.53 1.91
CA ALA A 173 -12.97 26.66 1.43
C ALA A 173 -11.78 27.46 0.82
N THR A 174 -12.05 28.46 -0.01
CA THR A 174 -11.01 29.32 -0.62
C THR A 174 -10.27 30.16 0.41
N GLU A 175 -10.96 30.58 1.47
CA GLU A 175 -10.36 31.35 2.57
C GLU A 175 -9.44 30.46 3.41
N ALA A 176 -9.89 29.23 3.73
CA ALA A 176 -9.08 28.24 4.44
C ALA A 176 -7.81 27.88 3.65
N GLU A 177 -7.92 27.66 2.35
CA GLU A 177 -6.76 27.41 1.48
C GLU A 177 -5.78 28.59 1.49
N LYS A 178 -6.29 29.83 1.38
CA LYS A 178 -5.46 31.03 1.43
C LYS A 178 -4.75 31.20 2.77
N LEU A 179 -5.42 30.88 3.88
CA LEU A 179 -4.84 30.93 5.22
C LEU A 179 -3.71 29.90 5.38
N LEU A 180 -3.90 28.68 4.87
CA LEU A 180 -2.91 27.61 4.97
C LEU A 180 -1.75 27.76 3.97
N LYS A 181 -1.89 28.59 2.95
CA LYS A 181 -0.85 28.85 1.95
C LYS A 181 0.40 29.44 2.60
N GLY A 182 1.54 28.78 2.42
CA GLY A 182 2.83 29.22 2.98
C GLY A 182 3.06 28.81 4.45
N THR A 183 2.11 28.12 5.09
CA THR A 183 2.29 27.61 6.45
C THR A 183 3.13 26.33 6.46
N TYR A 184 3.89 26.14 7.53
CA TYR A 184 4.66 24.92 7.84
C TYR A 184 3.87 23.97 8.76
N SER A 185 4.45 22.83 9.11
CA SER A 185 3.80 21.84 9.98
C SER A 185 3.56 22.37 11.40
N ALA A 186 4.47 23.17 11.94
CA ALA A 186 4.32 23.78 13.27
C ALA A 186 3.11 24.72 13.33
N ASP A 187 2.97 25.60 12.33
CA ASP A 187 1.83 26.54 12.23
C ASP A 187 0.48 25.80 12.17
N LYS A 188 0.40 24.70 11.41
CA LYS A 188 -0.83 23.89 11.31
C LYS A 188 -1.19 23.24 12.63
N ASN A 189 -0.20 22.69 13.34
CA ASN A 189 -0.39 22.16 14.69
C ASN A 189 -0.85 23.25 15.67
N GLU A 190 -0.27 24.44 15.60
CA GLU A 190 -0.67 25.58 16.43
C GLU A 190 -2.10 26.03 16.11
N ILE A 191 -2.49 26.09 14.82
CA ILE A 191 -3.87 26.40 14.41
C ILE A 191 -4.85 25.39 15.02
N LEU A 192 -4.58 24.09 14.87
CA LEU A 192 -5.40 23.01 15.42
C LEU A 192 -5.54 23.13 16.94
N PHE A 193 -4.43 23.32 17.64
CA PHE A 193 -4.42 23.36 19.10
C PHE A 193 -5.03 24.64 19.65
N SER A 194 -4.59 25.80 19.18
CA SER A 194 -5.00 27.10 19.74
C SER A 194 -6.46 27.41 19.45
N LYS A 195 -6.90 27.22 18.20
CA LYS A 195 -8.27 27.59 17.77
C LYS A 195 -9.30 26.49 18.04
N PHE A 196 -8.93 25.22 17.84
CA PHE A 196 -9.89 24.12 17.87
C PHE A 196 -9.68 23.15 19.04
N LYS A 197 -8.64 23.36 19.87
CA LYS A 197 -8.26 22.46 20.97
C LYS A 197 -8.03 21.01 20.50
N ILE A 198 -7.63 20.84 19.24
CA ILE A 198 -7.30 19.55 18.64
C ILE A 198 -5.80 19.34 18.77
N ASN A 199 -5.39 18.26 19.44
CA ASN A 199 -4.01 17.80 19.45
C ASN A 199 -3.82 16.76 18.35
N TYR A 200 -3.13 17.13 17.26
CA TYR A 200 -2.91 16.25 16.10
C TYR A 200 -2.24 14.93 16.48
N ASN A 201 -1.38 14.90 17.51
CA ASN A 201 -0.74 13.67 17.95
C ASN A 201 -1.73 12.65 18.53
N ASN A 202 -2.93 13.07 18.93
CA ASN A 202 -3.98 12.19 19.40
C ASN A 202 -4.92 11.71 18.27
N GLU A 203 -4.73 12.19 17.03
CA GLU A 203 -5.45 11.64 15.89
C GLU A 203 -5.12 10.15 15.70
N PRO A 204 -6.09 9.33 15.24
CA PRO A 204 -5.86 7.91 15.00
C PRO A 204 -4.64 7.63 14.12
N GLU A 205 -3.84 6.62 14.51
CA GLU A 205 -2.61 6.25 13.79
C GLU A 205 -2.86 5.92 12.32
N ILE A 206 -4.00 5.30 11.98
CA ILE A 206 -4.40 5.03 10.59
C ILE A 206 -4.43 6.29 9.71
N PHE A 207 -4.80 7.44 10.28
CA PHE A 207 -4.85 8.71 9.53
C PHE A 207 -3.47 9.36 9.44
N LYS A 208 -2.66 9.25 10.49
CA LYS A 208 -1.33 9.87 10.55
C LYS A 208 -0.25 9.09 9.80
N LYS A 209 -0.34 7.76 9.79
CA LYS A 209 0.71 6.83 9.32
C LYS A 209 0.27 5.95 8.16
N GLY A 210 -1.01 5.97 7.79
CA GLY A 210 -1.56 5.04 6.80
C GLY A 210 -1.67 3.62 7.34
N SER A 211 -1.72 2.65 6.44
CA SER A 211 -1.88 1.23 6.77
C SER A 211 -0.82 0.40 6.09
N VAL A 212 -0.09 -0.39 6.87
CA VAL A 212 0.89 -1.35 6.37
C VAL A 212 0.34 -2.76 6.52
N VAL A 213 0.41 -3.55 5.45
CA VAL A 213 -0.13 -4.90 5.39
C VAL A 213 0.98 -5.86 5.04
N PHE A 214 1.15 -6.88 5.89
CA PHE A 214 2.22 -7.85 5.74
C PHE A 214 1.81 -9.18 6.35
N ARG A 215 2.58 -10.21 6.00
CA ARG A 215 2.46 -11.54 6.61
C ARG A 215 3.14 -11.54 7.95
N ASP A 216 2.41 -11.92 8.98
CA ASP A 216 2.86 -11.85 10.36
C ASP A 216 3.66 -13.11 10.75
N TYR A 217 4.83 -12.85 11.30
CA TYR A 217 5.78 -13.81 11.82
C TYR A 217 6.34 -13.26 13.13
N GLU A 218 6.87 -14.12 13.99
CA GLU A 218 7.51 -13.71 15.24
C GLU A 218 8.59 -12.66 14.96
N PRO A 219 8.48 -11.43 15.52
CA PRO A 219 9.48 -10.39 15.36
C PRO A 219 10.84 -10.86 15.87
N VAL A 220 11.90 -10.38 15.24
CA VAL A 220 13.27 -10.69 15.66
C VAL A 220 13.88 -9.51 16.41
N GLU A 221 14.76 -9.78 17.37
CA GLU A 221 15.49 -8.75 18.10
C GLU A 221 16.39 -7.92 17.15
N PRO A 222 16.33 -6.57 17.19
CA PRO A 222 17.18 -5.72 16.38
C PRO A 222 18.67 -6.03 16.56
N GLY A 223 19.45 -5.98 15.47
CA GLY A 223 20.90 -6.23 15.49
C GLY A 223 21.32 -7.71 15.48
N THR A 224 20.40 -8.67 15.56
CA THR A 224 20.71 -10.11 15.42
C THR A 224 20.92 -10.55 13.97
N HIS A 225 20.34 -9.81 13.01
CA HIS A 225 20.48 -10.05 11.57
C HIS A 225 20.65 -8.72 10.84
N ASN A 226 21.57 -8.66 9.89
CA ASN A 226 21.76 -7.48 9.04
C ASN A 226 21.23 -7.78 7.62
N VAL A 227 19.91 -7.99 7.53
CA VAL A 227 19.27 -8.51 6.32
C VAL A 227 19.37 -7.55 5.14
N THR A 228 19.35 -6.24 5.39
CA THR A 228 19.61 -5.23 4.36
C THR A 228 20.95 -5.50 3.68
N GLN A 229 22.01 -5.65 4.48
CA GLN A 229 23.36 -5.89 3.96
C GLN A 229 23.51 -7.27 3.32
N GLU A 230 22.87 -8.30 3.88
CA GLU A 230 22.83 -9.64 3.24
C GLU A 230 22.14 -9.61 1.88
N VAL A 231 21.01 -8.90 1.76
CA VAL A 231 20.24 -8.81 0.52
C VAL A 231 20.96 -7.96 -0.52
N GLU A 232 21.69 -6.92 -0.11
CA GLU A 232 22.48 -6.06 -0.98
C GLU A 232 23.79 -6.69 -1.44
N ASN A 233 24.47 -7.45 -0.58
CA ASN A 233 25.70 -8.16 -0.94
C ASN A 233 25.48 -9.30 -1.94
N LEU A 234 24.23 -9.71 -2.15
CA LEU A 234 23.87 -10.70 -3.15
C LEU A 234 23.81 -10.08 -4.54
N ALA A 235 24.91 -10.25 -5.30
CA ALA A 235 25.00 -9.87 -6.71
C ALA A 235 23.93 -10.56 -7.58
N GLU A 236 23.62 -11.82 -7.26
CA GLU A 236 22.55 -12.60 -7.89
C GLU A 236 21.55 -13.13 -6.85
N PRO A 237 20.27 -13.28 -7.21
CA PRO A 237 19.29 -14.03 -6.42
C PRO A 237 19.81 -15.41 -6.02
N VAL A 238 19.78 -15.74 -4.72
CA VAL A 238 20.06 -17.10 -4.27
C VAL A 238 19.04 -18.05 -4.90
N THR A 239 19.52 -18.96 -5.76
CA THR A 239 18.70 -19.97 -6.41
C THR A 239 18.38 -21.09 -5.42
N GLN A 240 17.20 -20.99 -4.80
CA GLN A 240 16.69 -22.07 -3.96
C GLN A 240 16.26 -23.27 -4.82
N SER A 241 16.36 -24.47 -4.26
CA SER A 241 15.79 -25.66 -4.90
C SER A 241 14.27 -25.49 -5.09
N LYS A 242 13.72 -26.08 -6.15
CA LYS A 242 12.27 -26.04 -6.43
C LYS A 242 11.43 -26.54 -5.24
N SER A 243 11.96 -27.50 -4.48
CA SER A 243 11.27 -28.03 -3.30
C SER A 243 11.26 -27.02 -2.14
N GLN A 244 12.34 -26.27 -1.94
CA GLN A 244 12.41 -25.24 -0.91
C GLN A 244 11.52 -24.03 -1.26
N SER A 245 11.53 -23.58 -2.51
CA SER A 245 10.70 -22.44 -2.95
C SER A 245 9.20 -22.74 -2.81
N GLU A 246 8.77 -23.96 -3.14
CA GLU A 246 7.39 -24.41 -2.95
C GLU A 246 7.01 -24.52 -1.47
N LYS A 247 7.92 -25.02 -0.61
CA LYS A 247 7.71 -25.03 0.85
C LYS A 247 7.55 -23.62 1.39
N ASP A 248 8.41 -22.69 1.00
CA ASP A 248 8.37 -21.30 1.46
C ASP A 248 7.10 -20.60 0.96
N LYS A 249 6.69 -20.86 -0.29
CA LYS A 249 5.42 -20.37 -0.85
C LYS A 249 4.22 -20.87 -0.06
N LYS A 250 4.19 -22.17 0.30
CA LYS A 250 3.13 -22.74 1.15
C LYS A 250 3.11 -22.16 2.56
N LYS A 251 4.29 -21.90 3.14
CA LYS A 251 4.39 -21.21 4.44
C LYS A 251 3.84 -19.79 4.36
N ARG A 252 4.24 -19.01 3.34
CA ARG A 252 3.68 -17.65 3.11
C ARG A 252 2.16 -17.70 2.98
N ALA A 253 1.63 -18.60 2.15
CA ALA A 253 0.19 -18.71 1.94
C ALA A 253 -0.61 -19.02 3.22
N LYS A 254 0.00 -19.69 4.21
CA LYS A 254 -0.62 -20.01 5.50
C LYS A 254 -0.41 -18.95 6.59
N ALA A 255 0.56 -18.06 6.41
CA ALA A 255 0.87 -17.05 7.41
C ALA A 255 -0.29 -16.03 7.50
N PRO A 256 -0.70 -15.64 8.73
CA PRO A 256 -1.72 -14.62 8.92
C PRO A 256 -1.28 -13.31 8.28
N ILE A 257 -2.24 -12.55 7.77
CA ILE A 257 -2.01 -11.24 7.17
C ILE A 257 -2.60 -10.20 8.11
N VAL A 258 -1.75 -9.33 8.64
CA VAL A 258 -2.14 -8.27 9.57
C VAL A 258 -2.16 -6.92 8.86
N VAL A 259 -2.98 -6.01 9.38
CA VAL A 259 -3.04 -4.61 8.96
C VAL A 259 -2.65 -3.79 10.19
N GLU A 260 -1.56 -3.05 10.08
CA GLU A 260 -0.98 -2.29 11.18
C GLU A 260 -0.80 -0.82 10.79
N HIS A 261 -0.62 0.05 11.79
CA HIS A 261 -0.45 1.50 11.61
C HIS A 261 0.87 1.96 12.24
N LEU A 262 1.97 1.48 11.67
CA LEU A 262 3.32 1.63 12.21
C LEU A 262 4.12 2.67 11.41
N ASP A 263 5.15 3.23 12.04
CA ASP A 263 6.19 3.94 11.30
C ASP A 263 7.00 2.93 10.50
N ILE A 264 7.17 3.18 9.21
CA ILE A 264 7.95 2.34 8.29
C ILE A 264 9.17 3.10 7.73
N ILE A 265 9.44 4.30 8.25
CA ILE A 265 10.57 5.12 7.86
C ILE A 265 11.81 4.63 8.60
N GLU A 266 11.70 4.46 9.91
CA GLU A 266 12.79 4.07 10.80
C GLU A 266 13.24 2.61 10.59
N ASP A 267 14.52 2.34 10.89
CA ASP A 267 15.14 1.01 10.74
C ASP A 267 14.47 -0.07 11.59
N GLU A 268 13.97 0.30 12.78
CA GLU A 268 13.38 -0.65 13.72
C GLU A 268 12.24 -1.47 13.09
N PHE A 269 11.43 -0.87 12.21
CA PHE A 269 10.34 -1.57 11.54
C PHE A 269 10.86 -2.73 10.68
N TRP A 270 11.93 -2.48 9.92
CA TRP A 270 12.53 -3.40 8.95
C TRP A 270 13.38 -4.46 9.63
N ASP A 271 14.18 -4.06 10.62
CA ASP A 271 15.08 -4.95 11.37
C ASP A 271 14.31 -5.99 12.17
N ARG A 272 13.16 -5.62 12.72
CA ARG A 272 12.27 -6.55 13.43
C ARG A 272 11.52 -7.50 12.49
N ARG A 273 11.49 -7.20 11.19
CA ARG A 273 10.71 -7.93 10.16
C ARG A 273 11.59 -8.34 8.96
N PRO A 274 12.67 -9.09 9.18
CA PRO A 274 13.64 -9.43 8.14
C PRO A 274 13.05 -10.22 6.96
N TRP A 275 11.91 -10.90 7.15
CA TRP A 275 11.23 -11.64 6.08
C TRP A 275 10.69 -10.74 4.96
N LEU A 276 10.43 -9.46 5.23
CA LEU A 276 9.96 -8.50 4.23
C LEU A 276 11.00 -8.27 3.14
N LEU A 277 12.29 -8.29 3.54
CA LEU A 277 13.43 -8.04 2.66
C LEU A 277 14.11 -9.32 2.16
N SER A 278 14.10 -10.39 2.95
CA SER A 278 14.75 -11.66 2.57
C SER A 278 13.85 -12.60 1.76
N ASN A 279 12.52 -12.39 1.78
CA ASN A 279 11.50 -13.30 1.25
C ASN A 279 11.47 -14.70 1.89
N LYS A 280 12.19 -14.89 3.00
CA LYS A 280 12.23 -16.13 3.77
C LYS A 280 11.13 -16.07 4.85
N PRO A 281 10.18 -17.01 4.87
CA PRO A 281 9.15 -17.07 5.91
C PRO A 281 9.77 -17.22 7.30
N GLY A 282 9.30 -16.42 8.25
CA GLY A 282 9.67 -16.56 9.66
C GLY A 282 8.90 -17.69 10.36
N LYS A 283 8.98 -17.70 11.69
CA LYS A 283 8.15 -18.57 12.53
C LYS A 283 6.77 -17.92 12.69
N ILE A 284 5.71 -18.67 12.44
CA ILE A 284 4.34 -18.17 12.62
C ILE A 284 4.11 -18.01 14.13
N PRO A 285 3.57 -16.87 14.61
CA PRO A 285 3.27 -16.69 16.02
C PRO A 285 2.30 -17.79 16.49
N LYS A 286 2.49 -18.30 17.69
CA LYS A 286 1.46 -19.14 18.31
C LYS A 286 0.24 -18.26 18.56
N GLU A 287 -0.95 -18.70 18.17
CA GLU A 287 -2.19 -18.00 18.52
C GLU A 287 -2.22 -17.77 20.04
N PRO A 288 -2.58 -16.55 20.50
CA PRO A 288 -2.82 -16.30 21.91
C PRO A 288 -4.03 -17.09 22.43
#